data_AF-A0AAV1M709-F1
#
_entry.id   AF-A0AAV1M709-F1
#
_cell.length_a   1.000
_cell.length_b   1.000
_cell.length_c   1.000
_cell.angle_alpha   90.00
_cell.angle_beta   90.00
_cell.angle_gamma   90.00
#
_symmetry.space_group_name_H-M   'P 1'
#
loop_
_entity.id
_entity.type
_entity.pdbx_description
1 polymer ?
#
loop_
_entity_poly.entity_id
_entity_poly.type
_entity_poly.pdbx_seq_one_letter_code
_entity_poly.pdbx_strand_id
1 'polypeptide(L)'
;MAAAVCEFEPWLSAKLKSLKTDEGVFGHYISSILESEESIDEKKDALEGILSEILESDISVHVNEIIEKWESCKPQEETLKPVADVDVQLAKLLESQSLATTTRREYTDEEKKIREAILSQYSQLSDNEEDLEHEEVTDSTDLVKNTNALDVAAAARERREQARLEAQRKKEKDREDREKQKQLKEEKKEKRKTQKGERKR
;
A
#
# COMPACT_ATOMS: atom_id res chain seq x y z
N MET A 1 12.49 -24.16 9.56
CA MET A 1 11.59 -24.17 10.73
C MET A 1 10.59 -25.27 10.46
N ALA A 2 10.73 -26.39 11.17
CA ALA A 2 9.99 -27.62 10.90
C ALA A 2 8.49 -27.37 11.08
N ALA A 3 7.72 -27.82 10.09
CA ALA A 3 6.27 -27.79 10.08
C ALA A 3 5.73 -28.41 11.38
N ALA A 4 4.99 -27.63 12.16
CA ALA A 4 3.94 -28.20 12.99
C ALA A 4 2.91 -28.77 11.99
N VAL A 5 3.18 -29.98 11.49
CA VAL A 5 2.20 -30.73 10.71
C VAL A 5 1.13 -31.06 11.72
N CYS A 6 0.05 -30.28 11.68
CA CYS A 6 -1.22 -30.54 12.36
C CYS A 6 -1.43 -32.05 12.52
N GLU A 7 -1.55 -32.55 13.75
CA GLU A 7 -1.86 -33.97 14.02
C GLU A 7 -3.25 -34.39 13.48
N PHE A 8 -3.99 -33.43 12.90
CA PHE A 8 -5.29 -33.62 12.28
C PHE A 8 -5.25 -34.59 11.09
N GLU A 9 -4.35 -34.41 10.12
CA GLU A 9 -4.32 -35.25 8.91
C GLU A 9 -4.11 -36.74 9.25
N PRO A 10 -3.09 -37.14 10.06
CA PRO A 10 -2.95 -38.52 10.50
C PRO A 10 -4.14 -39.04 11.31
N TRP A 11 -4.78 -38.18 12.11
CA TRP A 11 -5.96 -38.53 12.89
C TRP A 11 -7.17 -38.80 11.99
N LEU A 12 -7.43 -37.92 11.02
CA LEU A 12 -8.52 -38.05 10.06
C LEU A 12 -8.35 -39.34 9.25
N SER A 13 -7.13 -39.62 8.80
CA SER A 13 -6.76 -40.87 8.15
C SER A 13 -7.09 -42.11 8.98
N ALA A 14 -6.74 -42.10 10.27
CA ALA A 14 -7.04 -43.20 11.18
C ALA A 14 -8.56 -43.33 11.46
N LYS A 15 -9.26 -42.21 11.57
CA LYS A 15 -10.71 -42.14 11.77
C LYS A 15 -11.46 -42.73 10.57
N LEU A 16 -11.12 -42.31 9.36
CA LEU A 16 -11.71 -42.83 8.12
C LEU A 16 -11.44 -44.33 7.95
N LYS A 17 -10.23 -44.80 8.27
CA LYS A 17 -9.93 -46.25 8.30
C LYS A 17 -10.80 -47.01 9.30
N SER A 18 -11.05 -46.45 10.49
CA SER A 18 -11.95 -47.06 11.48
C SER A 18 -13.39 -47.14 10.98
N LEU A 19 -13.81 -46.18 10.15
CA LEU A 19 -15.13 -46.13 9.51
C LEU A 19 -15.22 -47.00 8.25
N LYS A 20 -14.12 -47.69 7.88
CA LYS A 20 -13.99 -48.49 6.64
C LYS A 20 -14.16 -47.65 5.37
N THR A 21 -13.75 -46.39 5.42
CA THR A 21 -13.82 -45.43 4.33
C THR A 21 -12.42 -45.19 3.73
N ASP A 22 -12.36 -44.87 2.44
CA ASP A 22 -11.10 -44.58 1.76
C ASP A 22 -10.52 -43.22 2.22
N GLU A 23 -9.38 -43.27 2.91
CA GLU A 23 -8.66 -42.08 3.37
C GLU A 23 -8.25 -41.14 2.23
N GLY A 24 -7.79 -41.68 1.10
CA GLY A 24 -7.19 -40.88 0.04
C GLY A 24 -8.22 -40.03 -0.70
N VAL A 25 -9.43 -40.56 -0.87
CA VAL A 25 -10.53 -39.82 -1.51
C VAL A 25 -11.22 -38.89 -0.52
N PHE A 26 -11.65 -39.41 0.62
CA PHE A 26 -12.47 -38.65 1.57
C PHE A 26 -11.64 -37.73 2.45
N GLY A 27 -10.39 -38.08 2.77
CA GLY A 27 -9.50 -37.21 3.54
C GLY A 27 -9.28 -35.89 2.84
N HIS A 28 -8.88 -35.91 1.56
CA HIS A 28 -8.66 -34.68 0.79
C HIS A 28 -9.92 -33.82 0.66
N TYR A 29 -11.08 -34.46 0.41
CA TYR A 29 -12.34 -33.75 0.27
C TYR A 29 -12.81 -33.12 1.59
N ILE A 30 -12.71 -33.85 2.70
CA ILE A 30 -13.02 -33.35 4.05
C ILE A 30 -12.09 -32.19 4.42
N SER A 31 -10.78 -32.32 4.20
CA SER A 31 -9.83 -31.24 4.46
C SER A 31 -10.15 -30.01 3.62
N SER A 32 -10.50 -30.18 2.33
CA SER A 32 -10.90 -29.07 1.47
C SER A 32 -12.17 -28.35 1.97
N ILE A 33 -13.15 -29.07 2.53
CA ILE A 33 -14.33 -28.44 3.15
C ILE A 33 -13.92 -27.68 4.42
N LEU A 34 -13.08 -28.28 5.25
CA LEU A 34 -12.67 -27.68 6.52
C LEU A 34 -11.80 -26.42 6.35
N GLU A 35 -11.04 -26.37 5.25
CA GLU A 35 -10.22 -25.24 4.80
C GLU A 35 -11.05 -24.13 4.12
N SER A 36 -12.29 -24.38 3.71
CA SER A 36 -13.15 -23.35 3.09
C SER A 36 -13.38 -22.17 4.05
N GLU A 37 -13.69 -20.99 3.53
CA GLU A 37 -14.03 -19.80 4.34
C GLU A 37 -15.50 -19.79 4.81
N GLU A 38 -16.21 -20.90 4.64
CA GLU A 38 -17.62 -21.05 5.00
C GLU A 38 -17.82 -21.11 6.53
N SER A 39 -19.04 -20.83 6.95
CA SER A 39 -19.45 -20.92 8.35
C SER A 39 -19.36 -22.36 8.86
N ILE A 40 -19.24 -22.53 10.19
CA ILE A 40 -19.17 -23.86 10.81
C ILE A 40 -20.42 -24.69 10.48
N ASP A 41 -21.59 -24.06 10.41
CA ASP A 41 -22.85 -24.73 10.09
C ASP A 41 -22.88 -25.21 8.63
N GLU A 42 -22.41 -24.40 7.67
CA GLU A 42 -22.27 -24.83 6.27
C GLU A 42 -21.27 -25.99 6.12
N LYS A 43 -20.16 -25.96 6.86
CA LYS A 43 -19.20 -27.06 6.89
C LYS A 43 -19.80 -28.32 7.47
N LYS A 44 -20.63 -28.22 8.50
CA LYS A 44 -21.38 -29.36 9.05
C LYS A 44 -22.30 -29.96 8.01
N ASP A 45 -23.10 -29.13 7.35
CA ASP A 45 -24.05 -29.59 6.32
C ASP A 45 -23.32 -30.27 5.15
N ALA A 46 -22.20 -29.70 4.69
CA ALA A 46 -21.39 -30.28 3.62
C ALA A 46 -20.78 -31.64 4.03
N LEU A 47 -20.26 -31.75 5.25
CA LEU A 47 -19.70 -32.99 5.78
C LEU A 47 -20.79 -34.05 6.04
N GLU A 48 -21.95 -33.65 6.55
CA GLU A 48 -23.10 -34.55 6.73
C GLU A 48 -23.57 -35.08 5.37
N GLY A 49 -23.61 -34.24 4.34
CA GLY A 49 -23.95 -34.63 2.97
C GLY A 49 -23.11 -35.78 2.45
N ILE A 50 -21.78 -35.65 2.47
CA ILE A 50 -20.89 -36.70 1.97
C ILE A 50 -20.84 -37.93 2.88
N LEU A 51 -20.90 -37.76 4.19
CA LEU A 51 -20.81 -38.87 5.12
C LEU A 51 -22.11 -39.67 5.14
N SER A 52 -23.25 -39.04 4.84
CA SER A 52 -24.54 -39.73 4.70
C SER A 52 -24.62 -40.67 3.50
N GLU A 53 -23.80 -40.45 2.46
CA GLU A 53 -23.72 -41.34 1.30
C GLU A 53 -22.97 -42.63 1.62
N ILE A 54 -22.13 -42.62 2.67
CA ILE A 54 -21.20 -43.70 3.00
C ILE A 54 -21.59 -44.41 4.31
N LEU A 55 -22.13 -43.66 5.27
CA LEU A 55 -22.48 -44.12 6.62
C LEU A 55 -23.99 -44.07 6.81
N GLU A 56 -24.54 -45.15 7.37
CA GLU A 56 -25.98 -45.30 7.61
C GLU A 56 -26.42 -44.78 8.99
N SER A 57 -25.49 -44.61 9.94
CA SER A 57 -25.76 -44.14 11.29
C SER A 57 -24.64 -43.24 11.83
N ASP A 58 -24.95 -42.49 12.90
CA ASP A 58 -23.98 -41.72 13.69
C ASP A 58 -23.22 -40.61 12.92
N ILE A 59 -23.74 -40.21 11.75
CA ILE A 59 -23.14 -39.19 10.86
C ILE A 59 -22.85 -37.89 11.63
N SER A 60 -23.86 -37.33 12.31
CA SER A 60 -23.72 -36.05 13.02
C SER A 60 -22.69 -36.14 14.17
N VAL A 61 -22.52 -37.31 14.80
CA VAL A 61 -21.50 -37.51 15.83
C VAL A 61 -20.11 -37.44 15.22
N HIS A 62 -19.91 -38.13 14.09
CA HIS A 62 -18.64 -38.10 13.36
C HIS A 62 -18.30 -36.72 12.81
N VAL A 63 -19.28 -35.99 12.29
CA VAL A 63 -19.09 -34.61 11.80
C VAL A 63 -18.65 -33.69 12.93
N ASN A 64 -19.34 -33.72 14.07
CA ASN A 64 -18.98 -32.88 15.22
C ASN A 64 -17.58 -33.22 15.74
N GLU A 65 -17.21 -34.50 15.80
CA GLU A 65 -15.87 -34.94 16.24
C GLU A 65 -14.77 -34.48 15.27
N ILE A 66 -15.02 -34.54 13.96
CA ILE A 66 -14.08 -34.05 12.93
C ILE A 66 -13.87 -32.55 13.08
N ILE A 67 -14.94 -31.77 13.26
CA ILE A 67 -14.85 -30.31 13.41
C ILE A 67 -14.14 -29.94 14.73
N GLU A 68 -14.49 -30.58 15.84
CA GLU A 68 -13.86 -30.34 17.13
C GLU A 68 -12.35 -30.63 17.08
N LYS A 69 -11.96 -31.72 16.40
CA LYS A 69 -10.54 -32.04 16.17
C LYS A 69 -9.85 -31.06 15.26
N TRP A 70 -10.52 -30.60 14.20
CA TRP A 70 -9.99 -29.56 13.31
C TRP A 70 -9.75 -28.25 14.06
N GLU A 71 -10.72 -27.79 14.84
CA GLU A 71 -10.62 -26.57 15.67
C GLU A 71 -9.54 -26.70 16.75
N SER A 72 -9.40 -27.88 17.37
CA SER A 72 -8.35 -28.15 18.36
C SER A 72 -6.95 -28.21 17.75
N CYS A 73 -6.85 -28.61 16.48
CA CYS A 73 -5.58 -28.71 15.76
C CYS A 73 -5.19 -27.40 15.11
N LYS A 74 -6.14 -26.51 14.80
CA LYS A 74 -5.80 -25.13 14.46
C LYS A 74 -4.94 -24.57 15.59
N PRO A 75 -3.79 -23.94 15.29
CA PRO A 75 -3.02 -23.28 16.32
C PRO A 75 -4.00 -22.38 17.03
N GLN A 76 -4.11 -22.59 18.34
CA GLN A 76 -4.85 -21.75 19.23
C GLN A 76 -4.34 -20.33 18.96
N GLU A 77 -5.02 -19.59 18.08
CA GLU A 77 -5.22 -18.18 18.30
C GLU A 77 -5.86 -18.19 19.67
N GLU A 78 -4.99 -18.04 20.68
CA GLU A 78 -5.40 -17.63 22.00
C GLU A 78 -6.50 -16.61 21.74
N THR A 79 -7.67 -16.90 22.30
CA THR A 79 -8.72 -15.93 22.46
C THR A 79 -8.09 -14.77 23.21
N LEU A 80 -7.47 -13.87 22.44
CA LEU A 80 -6.98 -12.61 22.91
C LEU A 80 -8.22 -11.94 23.44
N LYS A 81 -8.20 -11.81 24.76
CA LYS A 81 -8.93 -10.84 25.57
C LYS A 81 -9.48 -9.69 24.72
N PRO A 82 -10.69 -9.23 25.05
CA PRO A 82 -11.60 -8.54 24.14
C PRO A 82 -10.91 -7.50 23.27
N VAL A 83 -11.31 -7.49 21.99
CA VAL A 83 -11.05 -6.55 20.88
C VAL A 83 -10.77 -5.09 21.29
N ALA A 84 -11.23 -4.66 22.46
CA ALA A 84 -10.89 -3.40 23.10
C ALA A 84 -9.38 -3.14 23.31
N ASP A 85 -8.52 -4.12 23.56
CA ASP A 85 -7.09 -3.84 23.81
C ASP A 85 -6.35 -3.47 22.51
N VAL A 86 -6.68 -4.11 21.38
CA VAL A 86 -6.09 -3.76 20.08
C VAL A 86 -6.56 -2.39 19.63
N ASP A 87 -7.83 -2.05 19.82
CA ASP A 87 -8.36 -0.72 19.50
C ASP A 87 -7.73 0.38 20.38
N VAL A 88 -7.53 0.09 21.68
CA VAL A 88 -6.84 1.02 22.60
C VAL A 88 -5.36 1.15 22.26
N GLN A 89 -4.70 0.06 21.86
CA GLN A 89 -3.31 0.08 21.42
C GLN A 89 -3.16 0.81 20.08
N LEU A 90 -4.08 0.61 19.13
CA LEU A 90 -4.13 1.31 17.86
C LEU A 90 -4.39 2.80 18.06
N ALA A 91 -5.32 3.15 18.95
CA ALA A 91 -5.59 4.54 19.32
C ALA A 91 -4.35 5.20 19.95
N LYS A 92 -3.66 4.53 20.89
CA LYS A 92 -2.40 5.01 21.46
C LYS A 92 -1.29 5.15 20.41
N LEU A 93 -1.19 4.19 19.49
CA LEU A 93 -0.19 4.23 18.42
C LEU A 93 -0.46 5.39 17.47
N LEU A 94 -1.71 5.60 17.05
CA LEU A 94 -2.15 6.72 16.22
C LEU A 94 -1.95 8.08 16.91
N GLU A 95 -2.25 8.17 18.20
CA GLU A 95 -2.01 9.37 19.01
C GLU A 95 -0.50 9.67 19.09
N SER A 96 0.33 8.65 19.31
CA SER A 96 1.80 8.78 19.36
C SER A 96 2.46 9.04 17.99
N GLN A 97 1.83 8.60 16.89
CA GLN A 97 2.25 8.84 15.50
C GLN A 97 1.55 10.03 14.85
N SER A 98 0.88 10.89 15.62
CA SER A 98 0.36 12.16 15.12
C SER A 98 1.51 13.15 14.87
N LEU A 99 2.35 12.86 13.87
CA LEU A 99 3.17 13.84 13.19
C LEU A 99 2.23 14.97 12.78
N ALA A 100 2.54 16.18 13.24
CA ALA A 100 1.79 17.40 12.96
C ALA A 100 1.33 17.39 11.50
N THR A 101 0.03 17.20 11.30
CA THR A 101 -0.55 17.16 9.97
C THR A 101 -0.13 18.42 9.26
N THR A 102 0.37 18.24 8.04
CA THR A 102 0.67 19.32 7.10
C THR A 102 -0.39 20.40 7.25
N THR A 103 0.05 21.59 7.66
CA THR A 103 -0.78 22.80 7.65
C THR A 103 -1.56 22.79 6.33
N ARG A 104 -2.90 22.80 6.41
CA ARG A 104 -3.72 22.90 5.20
C ARG A 104 -3.19 24.08 4.41
N ARG A 105 -2.72 23.82 3.19
CA ARG A 105 -2.34 24.89 2.27
C ARG A 105 -3.58 25.77 2.10
N GLU A 106 -3.49 26.98 2.62
CA GLU A 106 -4.54 27.98 2.43
C GLU A 106 -4.55 28.33 0.96
N TYR A 107 -5.56 27.83 0.24
CA TYR A 107 -5.71 28.14 -1.18
C TYR A 107 -5.96 29.63 -1.34
N THR A 108 -5.16 30.25 -2.19
CA THR A 108 -5.35 31.64 -2.59
C THR A 108 -6.69 31.79 -3.32
N ASP A 109 -7.24 33.01 -3.33
CA ASP A 109 -8.54 33.25 -3.98
C ASP A 109 -8.52 32.95 -5.49
N GLU A 110 -7.34 33.05 -6.12
CA GLU A 110 -7.14 32.64 -7.51
C GLU A 110 -7.31 31.12 -7.70
N GLU A 111 -6.72 30.30 -6.82
CA GLU A 111 -6.86 28.84 -6.87
C GLU A 111 -8.31 28.39 -6.62
N LYS A 112 -9.05 29.08 -5.74
CA LYS A 112 -10.48 28.83 -5.52
C LYS A 112 -11.30 29.16 -6.75
N LYS A 113 -11.00 30.28 -7.43
CA LYS A 113 -11.69 30.69 -8.67
C LYS A 113 -11.44 29.70 -9.81
N ILE A 114 -10.23 29.16 -9.91
CA ILE A 114 -9.91 28.09 -10.87
C ILE A 114 -10.71 26.82 -10.56
N ARG A 115 -10.77 26.42 -9.28
CA ARG A 115 -11.55 25.26 -8.84
C ARG A 115 -13.04 25.42 -9.17
N GLU A 116 -13.59 26.60 -8.93
CA GLU A 116 -14.99 26.92 -9.25
C GLU A 116 -15.25 26.91 -10.76
N ALA A 117 -14.36 27.47 -11.57
CA ALA A 117 -14.47 27.46 -13.03
C ALA A 117 -14.49 26.03 -13.60
N ILE A 118 -13.66 25.14 -13.07
CA ILE A 118 -13.63 23.72 -13.44
C ILE A 118 -14.95 23.05 -13.05
N LEU A 119 -15.42 23.25 -11.82
CA LEU A 119 -16.72 22.73 -11.36
C LEU A 119 -17.89 23.23 -12.20
N SER A 120 -17.85 24.49 -12.64
CA SER A 120 -18.87 25.07 -13.51
C SER A 120 -18.87 24.44 -14.90
N GLN A 121 -17.70 24.12 -15.48
CA GLN A 121 -17.62 23.38 -16.74
C GLN A 121 -18.27 22.00 -16.64
N TYR A 122 -18.06 21.27 -15.53
CA TYR A 122 -18.71 19.98 -15.32
C TYR A 122 -20.21 20.11 -15.03
N SER A 123 -20.64 21.18 -14.35
CA SER A 123 -22.06 21.47 -14.13
C SER A 123 -22.79 21.76 -15.44
N GLN A 124 -22.14 22.41 -16.42
CA GLN A 124 -22.72 22.70 -17.73
C GLN A 124 -22.88 21.44 -18.60
N LEU A 125 -22.02 20.43 -18.40
CA LEU A 125 -22.14 19.15 -19.11
C LEU A 125 -23.26 18.26 -18.57
N SER A 126 -23.71 18.50 -17.33
CA SER A 126 -24.82 17.73 -16.72
C SER A 126 -26.22 18.27 -17.04
N ASP A 127 -26.34 19.49 -17.59
CA ASP A 127 -27.62 20.17 -17.85
C ASP A 127 -27.93 20.31 -19.36
N ASN A 128 -27.08 19.78 -20.25
CA ASN A 128 -27.23 19.85 -21.71
C ASN A 128 -27.67 18.51 -22.33
N GLU A 129 -28.50 17.72 -21.64
CA GLU A 129 -29.08 16.47 -22.16
C GLU A 129 -30.35 16.66 -23.01
N GLU A 130 -30.56 17.82 -23.65
CA GLU A 130 -31.59 17.98 -24.68
C GLU A 130 -30.99 18.45 -26.01
N ASP A 131 -30.95 17.50 -26.94
CA ASP A 131 -30.86 17.66 -28.40
C ASP A 131 -29.48 17.90 -29.03
N LEU A 132 -28.61 16.87 -29.02
CA LEU A 132 -27.69 16.61 -30.14
C LEU A 132 -27.57 15.10 -30.38
N GLU A 133 -27.87 14.72 -31.62
CA GLU A 133 -28.01 13.37 -32.15
C GLU A 133 -26.78 12.47 -31.88
N HIS A 134 -27.07 11.19 -31.60
CA HIS A 134 -26.10 10.12 -31.44
C HIS A 134 -25.14 10.02 -32.63
N GLU A 135 -23.88 10.37 -32.42
CA GLU A 135 -22.77 9.82 -33.18
C GLU A 135 -22.03 8.81 -32.30
N GLU A 136 -22.36 7.53 -32.47
CA GLU A 136 -21.58 6.43 -31.91
C GLU A 136 -20.18 6.41 -32.54
N VAL A 137 -19.16 6.80 -31.79
CA VAL A 137 -17.76 6.49 -32.13
C VAL A 137 -16.98 6.08 -30.89
N THR A 138 -17.06 4.76 -30.63
CA THR A 138 -15.97 3.90 -30.16
C THR A 138 -15.25 4.29 -28.86
N ASP A 139 -15.63 3.63 -27.77
CA ASP A 139 -14.76 2.78 -26.94
C ASP A 139 -13.25 3.12 -26.99
N SER A 140 -12.72 3.82 -25.96
CA SER A 140 -11.30 3.82 -25.48
C SER A 140 -10.85 5.10 -24.73
N THR A 141 -11.73 5.96 -24.23
CA THR A 141 -11.31 7.25 -23.61
C THR A 141 -11.17 7.25 -22.09
N ASP A 142 -11.63 6.21 -21.38
CA ASP A 142 -11.71 6.23 -19.91
C ASP A 142 -10.56 5.50 -19.18
N LEU A 143 -9.60 4.95 -19.94
CA LEU A 143 -8.38 4.36 -19.39
C LEU A 143 -7.23 5.36 -19.49
N VAL A 144 -6.75 5.80 -18.32
CA VAL A 144 -5.58 6.70 -18.22
C VAL A 144 -4.40 6.07 -18.95
N LYS A 145 -3.83 6.82 -19.91
CA LYS A 145 -2.70 6.37 -20.73
C LYS A 145 -1.50 6.07 -19.83
N ASN A 146 -0.80 4.97 -20.10
CA ASN A 146 0.41 4.61 -19.39
C ASN A 146 1.49 5.71 -19.54
N THR A 147 1.85 6.37 -18.43
CA THR A 147 2.84 7.46 -18.41
C THR A 147 4.26 7.00 -18.10
N ASN A 148 4.48 5.72 -17.79
CA ASN A 148 5.78 5.23 -17.32
C ASN A 148 6.92 5.58 -18.28
N ALA A 149 6.69 5.45 -19.59
CA ALA A 149 7.68 5.80 -20.61
C ALA A 149 7.97 7.31 -20.65
N LEU A 150 6.95 8.16 -20.46
CA LEU A 150 7.09 9.60 -20.40
C LEU A 150 7.83 10.04 -19.14
N ASP A 151 7.51 9.43 -18.00
CA ASP A 151 8.11 9.73 -16.70
C ASP A 151 9.60 9.36 -16.68
N VAL A 152 9.97 8.21 -17.26
CA VAL A 152 11.38 7.81 -17.41
C VAL A 152 12.13 8.77 -18.33
N ALA A 153 11.53 9.19 -19.45
CA ALA A 153 12.15 10.15 -20.36
C ALA A 153 12.30 11.54 -19.73
N ALA A 154 11.32 11.99 -18.94
CA ALA A 154 11.36 13.23 -18.20
C ALA A 154 12.45 13.21 -17.12
N ALA A 155 12.51 12.14 -16.31
CA ALA A 155 13.54 11.97 -15.28
C ALA A 155 14.97 11.93 -15.88
N ALA A 156 15.15 11.28 -17.04
CA ALA A 156 16.43 11.27 -17.75
C ALA A 156 16.82 12.68 -18.25
N ARG A 157 15.86 13.45 -18.74
CA ARG A 157 16.07 14.84 -19.19
C ARG A 157 16.42 15.75 -18.02
N GLU A 158 15.70 15.63 -16.92
CA GLU A 158 15.93 16.41 -15.70
C GLU A 158 17.33 16.13 -15.12
N ARG A 159 17.74 14.86 -15.01
CA ARG A 159 19.10 14.52 -14.57
C ARG A 159 20.18 15.15 -15.45
N ARG A 160 19.95 15.20 -16.78
CA ARG A 160 20.88 15.83 -17.71
C ARG A 160 20.94 17.34 -17.52
N GLU A 161 19.81 17.98 -17.25
CA GLU A 161 19.72 19.42 -17.00
C GLU A 161 20.34 19.80 -15.65
N GLN A 162 20.04 19.04 -14.59
CA GLN A 162 20.65 19.19 -13.27
C GLN A 162 22.18 19.09 -13.35
N ALA A 163 22.72 18.09 -14.08
CA ALA A 163 24.16 17.96 -14.27
C ALA A 163 24.77 19.17 -15.01
N ARG A 164 24.05 19.79 -15.95
CA ARG A 164 24.48 21.02 -16.63
C ARG A 164 24.48 22.22 -15.70
N LEU A 165 23.41 22.39 -14.92
CA LEU A 165 23.29 23.48 -13.95
C LEU A 165 24.35 23.36 -12.84
N GLU A 166 24.62 22.16 -12.34
CA GLU A 166 25.67 21.92 -11.36
C GLU A 166 27.07 22.24 -11.91
N ALA A 167 27.34 21.88 -13.16
CA ALA A 167 28.59 22.22 -13.82
C ALA A 167 28.74 23.74 -14.01
N GLN A 168 27.67 24.43 -14.41
CA GLN A 168 27.65 25.89 -14.52
C GLN A 168 27.85 26.56 -13.16
N ARG A 169 27.09 26.14 -12.14
CA ARG A 169 27.21 26.64 -10.76
C ARG A 169 28.61 26.43 -10.19
N LYS A 170 29.23 25.27 -10.46
CA LYS A 170 30.61 25.00 -10.03
C LYS A 170 31.58 25.97 -10.71
N LYS A 171 31.44 26.20 -12.02
CA LYS A 171 32.27 27.14 -12.77
C LYS A 171 32.10 28.58 -12.28
N GLU A 172 30.87 29.00 -11.97
CA GLU A 172 30.58 30.32 -11.41
C GLU A 172 31.16 30.48 -10.01
N LYS A 173 31.00 29.47 -9.14
CA LYS A 173 31.61 29.47 -7.80
C LYS A 173 33.14 29.58 -7.88
N ASP A 174 33.78 28.80 -8.74
CA ASP A 174 35.24 28.85 -8.95
C ASP A 174 35.68 30.23 -9.47
N ARG A 175 34.86 30.88 -10.30
CA ARG A 175 35.10 32.24 -10.80
C ARG A 175 34.97 33.28 -9.69
N GLU A 176 33.88 33.24 -8.93
CA GLU A 176 33.64 34.16 -7.81
C GLU A 176 34.74 34.06 -6.75
N ASP A 177 35.15 32.83 -6.39
CA ASP A 177 36.22 32.64 -5.40
C ASP A 177 37.55 33.22 -5.90
N ARG A 178 37.84 33.10 -7.19
CA ARG A 178 39.02 33.73 -7.80
C ARG A 178 38.93 35.26 -7.79
N GLU A 179 37.76 35.82 -8.07
CA GLU A 179 37.52 37.27 -8.04
C GLU A 179 37.61 37.81 -6.60
N LYS A 180 37.00 37.15 -5.62
CA LYS A 180 37.12 37.48 -4.18
C LYS A 180 38.57 37.45 -3.71
N GLN A 181 39.35 36.44 -4.12
CA GLN A 181 40.78 36.40 -3.79
C GLN A 181 41.58 37.55 -4.42
N LYS A 182 41.23 37.98 -5.63
CA LYS A 182 41.87 39.15 -6.28
C LYS A 182 41.51 40.43 -5.55
N GLN A 183 40.23 40.65 -5.25
CA GLN A 183 39.75 41.83 -4.51
C GLN A 183 40.41 41.93 -3.13
N LEU A 184 40.49 40.85 -2.36
CA LEU A 184 41.18 40.83 -1.06
C LEU A 184 42.67 41.18 -1.18
N LYS A 185 43.34 40.80 -2.28
CA LYS A 185 44.74 41.17 -2.53
C LYS A 185 44.88 42.66 -2.87
N GLU A 186 43.97 43.21 -3.67
CA GLU A 186 43.94 44.63 -4.02
C GLU A 186 43.63 45.50 -2.81
N GLU A 187 42.62 45.15 -2.01
CA GLU A 187 42.27 45.86 -0.79
C GLU A 187 43.43 45.87 0.23
N LYS A 188 44.13 44.73 0.40
CA LYS A 188 45.34 44.67 1.24
C LYS A 188 46.49 45.53 0.70
N LYS A 189 46.64 45.64 -0.63
CA LYS A 189 47.63 46.53 -1.25
C LYS A 189 47.26 47.99 -1.06
N GLU A 190 45.99 48.34 -1.21
CA GLU A 190 45.46 49.68 -1.03
C GLU A 190 45.60 50.14 0.42
N LYS A 191 45.18 49.32 1.40
CA LYS A 191 45.37 49.59 2.84
C LYS A 191 46.84 49.82 3.22
N ARG A 192 47.78 49.10 2.59
CA ARG A 192 49.22 49.32 2.79
C ARG A 192 49.74 50.60 2.11
N LYS A 193 49.12 51.02 1.00
CA LYS A 193 49.48 52.23 0.27
C LYS A 193 48.97 53.49 0.98
N THR A 194 47.75 53.46 1.50
CA THR A 194 47.16 54.58 2.25
C THR A 194 47.89 54.82 3.59
N GLN A 195 48.26 53.77 4.33
CA GLN A 195 49.00 53.90 5.59
C GLN A 195 50.43 54.48 5.42
N LYS A 196 51.06 54.28 4.25
CA LYS A 196 52.37 54.91 3.93
C LYS A 196 52.24 56.38 3.53
N GLY A 197 51.06 56.84 3.12
CA GLY A 197 50.78 58.23 2.77
C GLY A 197 50.62 59.13 3.99
N GLU A 198 49.94 58.64 5.04
CA GLU A 198 49.73 59.41 6.29
C GLU A 198 50.99 59.53 7.15
N ARG A 199 51.91 58.55 7.09
CA ARG A 199 53.20 58.61 7.82
C ARG A 199 54.22 59.58 7.22
N LYS A 200 53.94 60.19 6.07
CA LYS A 200 54.86 61.06 5.33
C LYS A 200 54.43 62.54 5.36
N ARG A 201 53.52 62.92 6.25
CA ARG A 201 53.22 64.33 6.58
C ARG A 201 53.74 64.65 7.97
#